data_AF-A0A0N1KSS3-F1
#
_entry.id   AF-A0A0N1KSS3-F1
#
_cell.length_a   1.000
_cell.length_b   1.000
_cell.length_c   1.000
_cell.angle_alpha   90.00
_cell.angle_beta   90.00
_cell.angle_gamma   90.00
#
_symmetry.space_group_name_H-M   'P 1'
#
loop_
_entity.id
_entity.type
_entity.pdbx_description
1 polymer ?
#
loop_
_entity_poly.entity_id
_entity_poly.type
_entity_poly.pdbx_seq_one_letter_code
_entity_poly.pdbx_strand_id
1 'polypeptide(L)'
;MKKILISASLFVSITFFAQSFETTAHPRVSEIQKNFRYKKYPKPALEEFSKLAGTEPNESIIITECIPGEIIGWTNDRGSFSTSQHFKIEKNKLKEISTIPEAGDFLANLEKYAPVNYSFCFNSINGRVHDAQFIKKQKNGRYLLSAHLVAIKRGSVNGSDLYELEYETADFKNFKPLRIKNTEEESSKWQTIN
;
A
#
# COMPACT_ATOMS: atom_id res chain seq x y z
N MET A 1 38.04 -41.30 -13.31
CA MET A 1 37.68 -40.34 -12.23
C MET A 1 36.56 -39.45 -12.76
N LYS A 2 35.36 -39.57 -12.17
CA LYS A 2 34.12 -38.93 -12.64
C LYS A 2 34.11 -37.44 -12.28
N LYS A 3 33.84 -36.58 -13.28
CA LYS A 3 33.60 -35.14 -13.10
C LYS A 3 32.19 -34.95 -12.54
N ILE A 4 32.07 -34.42 -11.33
CA ILE A 4 30.79 -34.00 -10.76
C ILE A 4 30.62 -32.52 -11.10
N LEU A 5 29.75 -32.24 -12.07
CA LEU A 5 29.23 -30.90 -12.32
C LEU A 5 28.21 -30.60 -11.23
N ILE A 6 28.59 -29.75 -10.27
CA ILE A 6 27.65 -29.17 -9.31
C ILE A 6 26.92 -28.05 -10.06
N SER A 7 25.77 -28.37 -10.65
CA SER A 7 24.82 -27.37 -11.10
C SER A 7 24.25 -26.66 -9.88
N ALA A 8 24.74 -25.47 -9.60
CA ALA A 8 24.15 -24.58 -8.60
C ALA A 8 22.77 -24.13 -9.13
N SER A 9 21.71 -24.78 -8.64
CA SER A 9 20.34 -24.31 -8.84
C SER A 9 20.18 -22.97 -8.12
N LEU A 10 20.22 -21.89 -8.90
CA LEU A 10 19.89 -20.55 -8.42
C LEU A 10 18.39 -20.49 -8.13
N PHE A 11 18.00 -20.79 -6.88
CA PHE A 11 16.67 -20.45 -6.39
C PHE A 11 16.58 -18.93 -6.28
N VAL A 12 16.19 -18.27 -7.37
CA VAL A 12 15.73 -16.88 -7.30
C VAL A 12 14.33 -16.94 -6.68
N SER A 13 14.26 -16.89 -5.34
CA SER A 13 13.04 -16.50 -4.67
C SER A 13 12.80 -15.03 -5.02
N ILE A 14 12.08 -14.77 -6.13
CA ILE A 14 11.63 -13.43 -6.49
C ILE A 14 10.59 -13.04 -5.45
N THR A 15 11.05 -12.47 -4.34
CA THR A 15 10.18 -11.77 -3.42
C THR A 15 9.66 -10.54 -4.18
N PHE A 16 8.36 -10.59 -4.50
CA PHE A 16 7.59 -9.51 -5.12
C PHE A 16 7.40 -8.38 -4.11
N PHE A 17 8.49 -7.69 -3.78
CA PHE A 17 8.42 -6.42 -3.07
C PHE A 17 8.09 -5.32 -4.06
N ALA A 18 7.30 -4.35 -3.62
CA ALA A 18 7.13 -3.10 -4.32
C ALA A 18 8.51 -2.50 -4.63
N GLN A 19 8.70 -2.00 -5.85
CA GLN A 19 9.95 -1.34 -6.23
C GLN A 19 9.72 0.17 -6.23
N SER A 20 10.42 0.88 -5.36
CA SER A 20 10.37 2.33 -5.29
C SER A 20 11.69 2.98 -5.67
N PHE A 21 11.61 4.23 -6.12
CA PHE A 21 12.77 5.09 -6.34
C PHE A 21 12.37 6.56 -6.19
N GLU A 22 13.31 7.36 -5.72
CA GLU A 22 13.16 8.81 -5.61
C GLU A 22 13.49 9.49 -6.95
N THR A 23 12.72 10.50 -7.32
CA THR A 23 12.93 11.28 -8.55
C THR A 23 12.25 12.65 -8.44
N THR A 24 12.40 13.48 -9.46
CA THR A 24 11.73 14.77 -9.52
C THR A 24 10.25 14.62 -9.88
N ALA A 25 9.42 15.57 -9.43
CA ALA A 25 8.10 15.83 -9.99
C ALA A 25 8.21 15.93 -11.53
N HIS A 26 7.23 15.38 -12.26
CA HIS A 26 7.32 15.12 -13.71
C HIS A 26 8.44 14.14 -14.15
N PRO A 27 8.45 12.91 -13.61
CA PRO A 27 9.45 11.88 -13.98
C PRO A 27 9.39 11.55 -15.46
N ARG A 28 10.54 11.30 -16.11
CA ARG A 28 10.52 10.88 -17.53
C ARG A 28 10.00 9.45 -17.64
N VAL A 29 9.18 9.17 -18.66
CA VAL A 29 8.68 7.81 -18.94
C VAL A 29 9.81 6.79 -19.04
N SER A 30 10.93 7.16 -19.67
CA SER A 30 12.10 6.29 -19.78
C SER A 30 12.76 5.97 -18.45
N GLU A 31 12.73 6.90 -17.49
CA GLU A 31 13.23 6.70 -16.13
C GLU A 31 12.33 5.74 -15.36
N ILE A 32 11.01 5.93 -15.44
CA ILE A 32 10.03 5.01 -14.84
C ILE A 32 10.24 3.58 -15.37
N GLN A 33 10.33 3.42 -16.70
CA GLN A 33 10.54 2.11 -17.33
C GLN A 33 11.88 1.47 -16.97
N LYS A 34 12.93 2.28 -16.81
CA LYS A 34 14.25 1.81 -16.39
C LYS A 34 14.19 1.22 -14.99
N ASN A 35 13.51 1.90 -14.08
CA ASN A 35 13.48 1.51 -12.67
C ASN A 35 12.42 0.45 -12.34
N PHE A 36 11.25 0.41 -12.97
CA PHE A 36 10.21 -0.60 -12.67
C PHE A 36 10.58 -2.02 -13.09
N ARG A 37 10.12 -3.04 -12.36
CA ARG A 37 10.36 -4.46 -12.71
C ARG A 37 9.63 -4.82 -14.00
N TYR A 38 8.36 -4.44 -14.14
CA TYR A 38 7.61 -4.71 -15.35
C TYR A 38 8.00 -3.71 -16.45
N LYS A 39 8.45 -4.23 -17.60
CA LYS A 39 9.02 -3.42 -18.68
C LYS A 39 8.02 -3.05 -19.78
N LYS A 40 6.87 -3.71 -19.83
CA LYS A 40 5.91 -3.60 -20.95
C LYS A 40 4.70 -2.75 -20.60
N TYR A 41 4.90 -1.71 -19.81
CA TYR A 41 3.83 -0.76 -19.50
C TYR A 41 3.39 0.00 -20.76
N PRO A 42 2.09 0.28 -20.91
CA PRO A 42 1.60 1.12 -21.99
C PRO A 42 2.16 2.53 -21.86
N LYS A 43 2.80 3.03 -22.92
CA LYS A 43 3.37 4.39 -22.95
C LYS A 43 2.34 5.48 -22.55
N PRO A 44 1.10 5.48 -23.05
CA PRO A 44 0.11 6.50 -22.68
C PRO A 44 -0.19 6.53 -21.17
N ALA A 45 -0.25 5.37 -20.52
CA ALA A 45 -0.50 5.30 -19.07
C ALA A 45 0.67 5.87 -18.25
N LEU A 46 1.91 5.64 -18.69
CA LEU A 46 3.09 6.22 -18.03
C LEU A 46 3.23 7.73 -18.28
N GLU A 47 2.82 8.22 -19.45
CA GLU A 47 2.77 9.66 -19.75
C GLU A 47 1.73 10.37 -18.88
N GLU A 48 0.54 9.77 -18.74
CA GLU A 48 -0.51 10.26 -17.85
C GLU A 48 -0.05 10.25 -16.38
N PHE A 49 0.58 9.16 -15.93
CA PHE A 49 1.13 9.06 -14.58
C PHE A 49 2.21 10.12 -14.31
N SER A 50 3.14 10.32 -15.24
CA SER A 50 4.18 11.36 -15.15
C SER A 50 3.58 12.77 -15.06
N LYS A 51 2.53 13.05 -15.83
CA LYS A 51 1.81 14.32 -15.77
C LYS A 51 1.15 14.55 -14.41
N LEU A 52 0.47 13.55 -13.87
CA LEU A 52 -0.21 13.62 -12.57
C LEU A 52 0.79 13.76 -11.42
N ALA A 53 1.86 12.96 -11.42
CA ALA A 53 2.91 13.04 -10.40
C ALA A 53 3.61 14.42 -10.37
N GLY A 54 3.59 15.15 -11.48
CA GLY A 54 4.18 16.48 -11.55
C GLY A 54 3.26 17.65 -11.18
N THR A 55 1.99 17.41 -10.88
CA THR A 55 1.16 18.47 -10.30
C THR A 55 1.52 18.77 -8.84
N GLU A 56 2.40 17.96 -8.23
CA GLU A 56 2.84 18.15 -6.86
C GLU A 56 3.84 19.31 -6.71
N PRO A 57 3.61 20.28 -5.80
CA PRO A 57 4.42 21.48 -5.63
C PRO A 57 5.80 21.26 -4.98
N ASN A 58 6.11 20.05 -4.49
CA ASN A 58 7.41 19.73 -3.89
C ASN A 58 8.20 18.82 -4.82
N GLU A 59 9.42 19.23 -5.17
CA GLU A 59 10.15 18.72 -6.32
C GLU A 59 10.58 17.25 -6.22
N SER A 60 10.74 16.66 -5.03
CA SER A 60 11.10 15.24 -4.90
C SER A 60 9.88 14.38 -4.56
N ILE A 61 9.70 13.29 -5.30
CA ILE A 61 8.67 12.28 -5.09
C ILE A 61 9.29 10.89 -5.06
N ILE A 62 8.67 9.99 -4.31
CA ILE A 62 8.95 8.55 -4.37
C ILE A 62 7.91 7.93 -5.28
N ILE A 63 8.35 7.34 -6.39
CA ILE A 63 7.51 6.56 -7.27
C ILE A 63 7.63 5.10 -6.88
N THR A 64 6.51 4.39 -6.84
CA THR A 64 6.46 2.99 -6.42
C THR A 64 5.70 2.13 -7.43
N GLU A 65 6.29 1.01 -7.84
CA GLU A 65 5.60 -0.11 -8.49
C GLU A 65 5.04 -1.03 -7.40
N CYS A 66 3.81 -0.77 -6.97
CA CYS A 66 3.16 -1.48 -5.87
C CYS A 66 2.87 -2.95 -6.23
N ILE A 67 2.33 -3.17 -7.43
CA ILE A 67 2.10 -4.50 -8.02
C ILE A 67 2.64 -4.48 -9.45
N PRO A 68 3.71 -5.22 -9.77
CA PRO A 68 4.33 -5.17 -11.09
C PRO A 68 3.34 -5.41 -12.24
N GLY A 69 3.35 -4.49 -13.21
CA GLY A 69 2.46 -4.49 -14.36
C GLY A 69 1.03 -4.02 -14.11
N GLU A 70 0.62 -3.79 -12.86
CA GLU A 70 -0.79 -3.52 -12.52
C GLU A 70 -1.01 -2.25 -11.71
N ILE A 71 -0.25 -2.03 -10.63
CA ILE A 71 -0.48 -0.93 -9.70
C ILE A 71 0.81 -0.16 -9.49
N ILE A 72 0.71 1.15 -9.67
CA ILE A 72 1.79 2.10 -9.46
C ILE A 72 1.27 3.24 -8.59
N GLY A 73 2.16 3.92 -7.88
CA GLY A 73 1.80 5.06 -7.06
C GLY A 73 2.95 6.03 -6.92
N TRP A 74 2.66 7.18 -6.35
CA TRP A 74 3.68 8.14 -5.93
C TRP A 74 3.35 8.65 -4.54
N THR A 75 4.39 9.05 -3.81
CA THR A 75 4.30 9.69 -2.49
C THR A 75 5.23 10.89 -2.46
N ASN A 76 4.80 11.96 -1.80
CA ASN A 76 5.57 13.17 -1.56
C ASN A 76 5.55 13.45 -0.05
N ASP A 77 6.69 13.21 0.61
CA ASP A 77 6.82 13.45 2.05
C ASP A 77 7.29 14.90 2.31
N ARG A 78 6.47 15.69 2.98
CA ARG A 78 6.71 17.13 3.24
C ARG A 78 7.13 17.42 4.66
N GLY A 79 7.68 16.44 5.34
CA GLY A 79 8.05 16.53 6.75
C GLY A 79 6.85 16.50 7.70
N SER A 80 5.88 17.41 7.56
CA SER A 80 4.68 17.54 8.41
C SER A 80 3.45 16.78 7.92
N PHE A 81 3.35 16.53 6.62
CA PHE A 81 2.33 15.69 5.99
C PHE A 81 2.90 15.00 4.75
N SER A 82 2.22 13.96 4.28
CA SER A 82 2.52 13.27 3.03
C SER A 82 1.32 13.34 2.10
N THR A 83 1.55 13.55 0.82
CA THR A 83 0.54 13.32 -0.22
C THR A 83 0.91 12.07 -0.99
N SER A 84 -0.09 11.28 -1.38
CA SER A 84 0.14 10.10 -2.19
C SER A 84 -1.08 9.77 -3.03
N GLN A 85 -0.83 9.13 -4.17
CA GLN A 85 -1.87 8.61 -5.04
C GLN A 85 -1.47 7.25 -5.58
N HIS A 86 -2.49 6.40 -5.74
CA HIS A 86 -2.35 5.06 -6.26
C HIS A 86 -3.19 4.89 -7.51
N PHE A 87 -2.63 4.19 -8.49
CA PHE A 87 -3.26 4.01 -9.79
C PHE A 87 -3.18 2.55 -10.23
N LYS A 88 -4.30 2.06 -10.75
CA LYS A 88 -4.38 0.81 -11.48
C LYS A 88 -4.24 1.08 -12.97
N ILE A 89 -3.37 0.33 -13.63
CA ILE A 89 -3.23 0.33 -15.08
C ILE A 89 -4.17 -0.72 -15.66
N GLU A 90 -5.14 -0.29 -16.46
CA GLU A 90 -6.07 -1.17 -17.15
C GLU A 90 -5.98 -0.92 -18.66
N LYS A 91 -5.42 -1.89 -19.38
CA LYS A 91 -5.11 -1.78 -20.81
C LYS A 91 -4.18 -0.60 -21.06
N ASN A 92 -4.69 0.51 -21.60
CA ASN A 92 -3.92 1.72 -21.92
C ASN A 92 -4.29 2.92 -21.03
N LYS A 93 -5.11 2.71 -20.01
CA LYS A 93 -5.63 3.77 -19.15
C LYS A 93 -5.06 3.67 -17.75
N LEU A 94 -4.80 4.83 -17.16
CA LEU A 94 -4.51 4.97 -15.75
C LEU A 94 -5.81 5.27 -15.01
N LYS A 95 -6.09 4.57 -13.92
CA LYS A 95 -7.27 4.81 -13.09
C LYS A 95 -6.85 4.94 -11.64
N GLU A 96 -7.17 6.08 -11.02
CA GLU A 96 -6.95 6.28 -9.59
C GLU A 96 -7.78 5.29 -8.76
N ILE A 97 -7.17 4.79 -7.68
CA ILE A 97 -7.77 3.84 -6.75
C ILE A 97 -7.56 4.33 -5.31
N SER A 98 -8.59 4.18 -4.47
CA SER A 98 -8.43 4.36 -3.03
C SER A 98 -7.89 3.07 -2.42
N THR A 99 -6.90 3.17 -1.55
CA THR A 99 -6.39 2.05 -0.77
C THR A 99 -7.04 1.96 0.61
N ILE A 100 -7.67 3.05 1.08
CA ILE A 100 -8.36 3.14 2.36
C ILE A 100 -9.88 2.91 2.15
N PRO A 101 -10.51 1.98 2.88
CA PRO A 101 -11.95 1.77 2.87
C PRO A 101 -12.72 3.02 3.35
N GLU A 102 -13.85 3.32 2.72
CA GLU A 102 -14.79 4.30 3.26
C GLU A 102 -15.34 3.81 4.61
N ALA A 103 -15.25 4.67 5.62
CA ALA A 103 -15.15 4.29 7.02
C ALA A 103 -16.40 3.62 7.64
N GLY A 104 -17.59 3.72 7.03
CA GLY A 104 -18.86 3.36 7.67
C GLY A 104 -18.96 1.89 8.09
N ASP A 105 -19.30 1.01 7.15
CA ASP A 105 -19.53 -0.41 7.46
C ASP A 105 -18.23 -1.16 7.74
N PHE A 106 -17.12 -0.69 7.14
CA PHE A 106 -15.83 -1.35 7.30
C PHE A 106 -15.29 -1.22 8.73
N LEU A 107 -15.26 -0.01 9.31
CA LEU A 107 -14.78 0.18 10.68
C LEU A 107 -15.77 -0.36 11.72
N ALA A 108 -17.08 -0.32 11.43
CA ALA A 108 -18.10 -0.90 12.31
C ALA A 108 -17.82 -2.40 12.58
N ASN A 109 -17.41 -3.15 11.55
CA ASN A 109 -17.03 -4.57 11.70
C ASN A 109 -15.77 -4.78 12.57
N LEU A 110 -14.94 -3.74 12.70
CA LEU A 110 -13.71 -3.77 13.50
C LEU A 110 -13.94 -3.36 14.96
N GLU A 111 -15.03 -2.66 15.30
CA GLU A 111 -15.25 -2.13 16.65
C GLU A 111 -15.25 -3.20 17.74
N LYS A 112 -15.70 -4.43 17.41
CA LYS A 112 -15.68 -5.56 18.35
C LYS A 112 -14.27 -6.02 18.76
N TYR A 113 -13.25 -5.58 18.04
CA TYR A 113 -11.83 -5.83 18.33
C TYR A 113 -11.14 -4.64 19.00
N ALA A 114 -11.84 -3.51 19.18
CA ALA A 114 -11.30 -2.37 19.88
C ALA A 114 -11.34 -2.59 21.41
N PRO A 115 -10.41 -1.97 22.16
CA PRO A 115 -10.51 -1.94 23.61
C PRO A 115 -11.84 -1.32 24.09
N VAL A 116 -12.25 -1.67 25.31
CA VAL A 116 -13.50 -1.17 25.90
C VAL A 116 -13.50 0.37 25.95
N ASN A 117 -14.54 1.00 25.39
CA ASN A 117 -14.71 2.45 25.23
C ASN A 117 -13.81 3.11 24.16
N TYR A 118 -13.25 2.35 23.22
CA TYR A 118 -12.49 2.87 22.10
C TYR A 118 -13.21 2.65 20.76
N SER A 119 -12.80 3.40 19.75
CA SER A 119 -13.16 3.22 18.35
C SER A 119 -11.88 3.27 17.51
N PHE A 120 -11.83 2.49 16.43
CA PHE A 120 -10.73 2.56 15.49
C PHE A 120 -10.91 3.73 14.53
N CYS A 121 -9.81 4.41 14.22
CA CYS A 121 -9.71 5.26 13.05
C CYS A 121 -8.52 4.80 12.21
N PHE A 122 -8.60 5.02 10.90
CA PHE A 122 -7.45 4.84 10.04
C PHE A 122 -6.39 5.87 10.39
N ASN A 123 -5.23 5.34 10.78
CA ASN A 123 -3.92 5.95 10.68
C ASN A 123 -3.92 7.48 10.83
N SER A 124 -4.48 8.02 11.91
CA SER A 124 -4.33 9.43 12.27
C SER A 124 -3.33 9.51 13.43
N ILE A 125 -2.06 9.29 13.10
CA ILE A 125 -0.98 9.44 14.08
C ILE A 125 -0.51 10.90 13.97
N ASN A 126 -0.74 11.70 15.00
CA ASN A 126 -0.39 13.13 15.02
C ASN A 126 -0.98 13.95 13.85
N GLY A 127 -2.18 13.59 13.37
CA GLY A 127 -2.85 14.27 12.26
C GLY A 127 -2.34 13.90 10.86
N ARG A 128 -1.45 12.92 10.74
CA ARG A 128 -0.98 12.40 9.44
C ARG A 128 -1.77 11.17 9.06
N VAL A 129 -2.29 11.14 7.84
CA VAL A 129 -2.90 9.97 7.21
C VAL A 129 -1.83 9.31 6.35
N HIS A 130 -1.46 8.06 6.64
CA HIS A 130 -0.68 7.28 5.69
C HIS A 130 -1.56 6.25 4.97
N ASP A 131 -1.30 6.11 3.68
CA ASP A 131 -1.95 5.12 2.83
C ASP A 131 -1.65 3.70 3.28
N ALA A 132 -2.53 2.79 2.88
CA ALA A 132 -2.29 1.37 3.07
C ALA A 132 -1.14 0.89 2.16
N GLN A 133 -0.34 -0.02 2.70
CA GLN A 133 0.72 -0.69 1.97
C GLN A 133 0.16 -1.86 1.17
N PHE A 134 0.51 -1.94 -0.12
CA PHE A 134 0.29 -3.14 -0.93
C PHE A 134 1.25 -4.26 -0.50
N ILE A 135 0.70 -5.38 -0.02
CA ILE A 135 1.50 -6.56 0.35
C ILE A 135 1.73 -7.44 -0.87
N LYS A 136 0.64 -7.81 -1.57
CA LYS A 136 0.68 -8.63 -2.79
C LYS A 136 -0.67 -8.71 -3.49
N LYS A 137 -0.67 -9.16 -4.74
CA LYS A 137 -1.85 -9.75 -5.39
C LYS A 137 -1.90 -11.25 -5.08
N GLN A 138 -3.05 -11.71 -4.59
CA GLN A 138 -3.29 -13.09 -4.22
C GLN A 138 -3.69 -13.94 -5.44
N LYS A 139 -3.60 -15.27 -5.31
CA LYS A 139 -3.94 -16.22 -6.38
C LYS A 139 -5.40 -16.13 -6.83
N ASN A 140 -6.30 -15.73 -5.94
CA ASN A 140 -7.71 -15.50 -6.23
C ASN A 140 -7.98 -14.13 -6.92
N GLY A 141 -6.93 -13.39 -7.28
CA GLY A 141 -7.02 -12.10 -7.94
C GLY A 141 -7.25 -10.90 -7.01
N ARG A 142 -7.43 -11.13 -5.70
CA ARG A 142 -7.63 -10.06 -4.71
C ARG A 142 -6.29 -9.43 -4.31
N TYR A 143 -6.29 -8.15 -4.00
CA TYR A 143 -5.14 -7.42 -3.48
C TYR A 143 -5.16 -7.48 -1.95
N LEU A 144 -4.05 -7.86 -1.35
CA LEU A 144 -3.82 -7.83 0.10
C LEU A 144 -3.12 -6.52 0.46
N LEU A 145 -3.71 -5.79 1.40
CA LEU A 145 -3.19 -4.52 1.91
C LEU A 145 -2.97 -4.62 3.43
N SER A 146 -2.03 -3.83 3.94
CA SER A 146 -1.82 -3.59 5.37
C SER A 146 -1.96 -2.10 5.66
N ALA A 147 -2.64 -1.74 6.76
CA ALA A 147 -2.69 -0.37 7.25
C ALA A 147 -2.62 -0.35 8.77
N HIS A 148 -2.25 0.80 9.32
CA HIS A 148 -2.34 1.03 10.75
C HIS A 148 -3.71 1.60 11.14
N LEU A 149 -4.20 1.17 12.29
CA LEU A 149 -5.34 1.76 12.98
C LEU A 149 -4.87 2.36 14.29
N VAL A 150 -5.51 3.46 14.68
CA VAL A 150 -5.34 4.05 16.01
C VAL A 150 -6.61 3.78 16.80
N ALA A 151 -6.49 3.25 18.01
CA ALA A 151 -7.60 3.18 18.95
C ALA A 151 -7.76 4.54 19.63
N ILE A 152 -8.90 5.19 19.40
CA ILE A 152 -9.25 6.48 20.02
C ILE A 152 -10.33 6.24 21.07
N LYS A 153 -10.10 6.74 22.29
CA LYS A 153 -11.12 6.69 23.35
C LYS A 153 -12.34 7.51 22.93
N ARG A 154 -13.54 6.95 23.07
CA ARG A 154 -14.79 7.64 22.71
C ARG A 154 -14.90 8.95 23.49
N GLY A 155 -15.11 10.07 22.78
CA GLY A 155 -15.13 11.42 23.35
C GLY A 155 -13.74 12.06 23.55
N SER A 156 -12.66 11.42 23.08
CA SER A 156 -11.29 11.96 23.03
C SER A 156 -10.87 12.22 21.58
N VAL A 157 -9.84 13.05 21.41
CA VAL A 157 -9.13 13.25 20.14
C VAL A 157 -7.75 12.59 20.13
N ASN A 158 -7.29 12.12 21.29
CA ASN A 158 -6.00 11.46 21.43
C ASN A 158 -6.17 9.94 21.35
N GLY A 159 -5.42 9.32 20.45
CA GLY A 159 -5.26 7.87 20.37
C GLY A 159 -4.37 7.34 21.49
N SER A 160 -4.56 6.07 21.88
CA SER A 160 -3.72 5.41 22.87
C SER A 160 -2.86 4.29 22.28
N ASP A 161 -3.47 3.46 21.42
CA ASP A 161 -2.86 2.20 21.01
C ASP A 161 -2.84 2.09 19.47
N LEU A 162 -1.76 1.53 18.93
CA LEU A 162 -1.61 1.24 17.51
C LEU A 162 -1.92 -0.22 17.20
N TYR A 163 -2.59 -0.42 16.07
CA TYR A 163 -2.95 -1.73 15.56
C TYR A 163 -2.54 -1.85 14.10
N GLU A 164 -2.12 -3.06 13.71
CA GLU A 164 -1.89 -3.41 12.32
C GLU A 164 -3.12 -4.19 11.82
N LEU A 165 -3.65 -3.78 10.67
CA LEU A 165 -4.81 -4.38 10.03
C LEU A 165 -4.43 -4.87 8.64
N GLU A 166 -4.65 -6.15 8.37
CA GLU A 166 -4.67 -6.67 7.01
C GLU A 166 -6.09 -6.85 6.49
N TYR A 167 -6.28 -6.45 5.24
CA TYR A 167 -7.55 -6.53 4.54
C TYR A 167 -7.33 -6.71 3.04
N GLU A 168 -8.40 -7.11 2.35
CA GLU A 168 -8.33 -7.41 0.93
C GLU A 168 -9.45 -6.78 0.12
N THR A 169 -9.17 -6.49 -1.14
CA THR A 169 -10.16 -5.99 -2.12
C THR A 169 -9.93 -6.59 -3.49
N ALA A 170 -10.98 -6.67 -4.30
CA ALA A 170 -10.87 -7.03 -5.72
C ALA A 170 -11.03 -5.80 -6.64
N ASP A 171 -11.64 -4.74 -6.13
CA ASP A 171 -12.19 -3.65 -6.94
C ASP A 171 -11.87 -2.25 -6.40
N PHE A 172 -11.18 -2.15 -5.26
CA PHE A 172 -10.87 -0.89 -4.56
C PHE A 172 -12.12 -0.10 -4.15
N LYS A 173 -13.23 -0.81 -3.94
CA LYS A 173 -14.51 -0.28 -3.45
C LYS A 173 -15.00 -1.09 -2.26
N ASN A 174 -14.99 -2.41 -2.40
CA ASN A 174 -15.40 -3.34 -1.38
C ASN A 174 -14.16 -3.95 -0.72
N PHE A 175 -14.01 -3.69 0.56
CA PHE A 175 -12.88 -4.15 1.36
C PHE A 175 -13.36 -5.15 2.39
N LYS A 176 -12.58 -6.21 2.58
CA LYS A 176 -12.85 -7.25 3.58
C LYS A 176 -11.70 -7.29 4.59
N PRO A 177 -11.94 -7.00 5.86
CA PRO A 177 -10.92 -7.17 6.89
C PRO A 177 -10.61 -8.66 7.07
N LEU A 178 -9.34 -8.98 7.32
CA LEU A 178 -8.88 -10.37 7.44
C LEU A 178 -8.32 -10.66 8.82
N ARG A 179 -7.44 -9.80 9.32
CA ARG A 179 -6.81 -9.97 10.62
C ARG A 179 -6.29 -8.65 11.17
N ILE A 180 -6.24 -8.58 12.50
CA ILE A 180 -5.77 -7.42 13.24
C ILE A 180 -4.79 -7.85 14.33
N LYS A 181 -3.84 -6.98 14.68
CA LYS A 181 -2.85 -7.21 15.72
C LYS A 181 -2.63 -5.91 16.50
N ASN A 182 -2.58 -5.97 17.83
CA ASN A 182 -2.12 -4.85 18.67
C ASN A 182 -0.59 -4.76 18.55
N THR A 183 -0.06 -3.62 18.11
CA THR A 183 1.40 -3.46 17.94
C THR A 183 2.11 -2.99 19.21
N GLU A 184 1.36 -2.54 20.21
CA GLU A 184 1.92 -2.11 21.51
C GLU A 184 2.29 -3.28 22.42
N GLU A 185 1.74 -4.47 22.15
CA GLU A 185 1.98 -5.68 22.92
C GLU A 185 3.01 -6.57 22.20
N GLU A 186 4.22 -6.73 22.75
CA GLU A 186 5.30 -7.54 22.15
C GLU A 186 4.86 -8.98 21.82
N SER A 187 3.98 -9.56 22.63
CA SER A 187 3.50 -10.94 22.47
C SER A 187 2.19 -11.05 21.66
N SER A 188 1.68 -9.93 21.14
CA SER A 188 0.42 -9.91 20.40
C SER A 188 0.52 -10.78 19.15
N LYS A 189 -0.52 -11.60 18.95
CA LYS A 189 -0.66 -12.45 17.77
C LYS A 189 -1.73 -11.87 16.87
N TRP A 190 -1.61 -12.16 15.58
CA TRP A 190 -2.66 -11.90 14.62
C TRP A 190 -3.97 -12.58 15.04
N GLN A 191 -5.02 -11.79 15.20
CA GLN A 191 -6.39 -12.25 15.41
C GLN A 191 -7.15 -12.22 14.08
N THR A 192 -7.75 -13.35 13.69
CA THR A 192 -8.59 -13.43 12.49
C THR A 192 -9.92 -12.72 12.72
N ILE A 193 -10.37 -11.99 11.69
CA ILE A 193 -11.63 -11.28 11.69
C ILE A 193 -12.68 -12.12 10.96
N ASN A 194 -13.78 -12.40 11.65
CA ASN A 194 -14.92 -13.19 11.16
C ASN A 194 -16.15 -12.31 10.97
#